data_AF-A0AAU3QB25-F1
#
_entry.id   AF-A0AAU3QB25-F1
#
_cell.length_a   1.000
_cell.length_b   1.000
_cell.length_c   1.000
_cell.angle_alpha   90.00
_cell.angle_beta   90.00
_cell.angle_gamma   90.00
#
_symmetry.space_group_name_H-M   'P 1'
#
loop_
_entity.id
_entity.type
_entity.pdbx_description
1 polymer ?
#
loop_
_entity_poly.entity_id
_entity_poly.type
_entity_poly.pdbx_seq_one_letter_code
_entity_poly.pdbx_strand_id
1 'polypeptide(L)'
;MAEVLSCPAWCIRHMSLDPGRSGHGVHQGPSMSVPVAGSTGAEDGDRVVTRVVAVDVDGCRDTAIHLDKPGRGAVRLNRWQARATAVTLLHATDLHDATFPSGIGCPTWCVEDHTFDDGIRHTNMPLLVYTEGPLPLESAVSVQVLALDVADTRRVFLDLALPGSHTPLTVAQACKLAGCLLAAADLYTATR
;
A
#
# COMPACT_ATOMS: atom_id res chain seq x y z
N MET A 1 -27.54 -12.63 -24.64
CA MET A 1 -26.62 -13.45 -23.83
C MET A 1 -25.38 -12.62 -23.61
N ALA A 2 -25.03 -12.29 -22.36
CA ALA A 2 -23.79 -11.56 -22.08
C ALA A 2 -22.59 -12.47 -22.37
N GLU A 3 -21.59 -11.94 -23.07
CA GLU A 3 -20.40 -12.67 -23.47
C GLU A 3 -19.58 -13.03 -22.23
N VAL A 4 -19.26 -14.32 -22.07
CA VAL A 4 -18.43 -14.78 -20.95
C VAL A 4 -16.99 -14.52 -21.32
N LEU A 5 -16.36 -13.56 -20.63
CA LEU A 5 -14.95 -13.24 -20.83
C LEU A 5 -14.07 -14.40 -20.35
N SER A 6 -13.05 -14.73 -21.13
CA SER A 6 -12.05 -15.73 -20.75
C SER A 6 -11.22 -15.25 -19.56
N CYS A 7 -10.76 -16.19 -18.72
CA CYS A 7 -9.90 -15.85 -17.58
C CYS A 7 -8.64 -15.13 -18.06
N PRO A 8 -8.20 -14.04 -17.38
CA PRO A 8 -6.88 -13.47 -17.60
C PRO A 8 -5.77 -14.51 -17.40
N ALA A 9 -4.68 -14.42 -18.16
CA ALA A 9 -3.55 -15.37 -18.06
C ALA A 9 -2.90 -15.42 -16.67
N TRP A 10 -2.99 -14.35 -15.88
CA TRP A 10 -2.50 -14.29 -14.50
C TRP A 10 -3.50 -14.82 -13.46
N CYS A 11 -4.73 -15.16 -13.85
CA CYS A 11 -5.78 -15.60 -12.93
C CYS A 11 -5.42 -16.97 -12.35
N ILE A 12 -5.16 -17.01 -11.04
CA ILE A 12 -4.89 -18.26 -10.30
C ILE A 12 -6.12 -18.77 -9.54
N ARG A 13 -7.11 -17.90 -9.33
CA ARG A 13 -8.38 -18.23 -8.68
C ARG A 13 -9.51 -17.44 -9.32
N HIS A 14 -10.50 -18.16 -9.84
CA HIS A 14 -11.74 -17.63 -10.40
C HIS A 14 -12.90 -18.05 -9.50
N MET A 15 -13.72 -17.09 -9.10
CA MET A 15 -14.95 -17.32 -8.34
C MET A 15 -16.15 -16.83 -9.17
N SER A 16 -17.07 -17.73 -9.51
CA SER A 16 -18.35 -17.34 -10.10
C SER A 16 -19.14 -16.50 -9.10
N LEU A 17 -19.80 -15.43 -9.57
CA LEU A 17 -20.79 -14.73 -8.75
C LEU A 17 -22.04 -15.61 -8.60
N ASP A 18 -22.78 -15.42 -7.50
CA ASP A 18 -24.01 -16.18 -7.23
C ASP A 18 -24.98 -16.13 -8.42
N PRO A 19 -25.70 -17.23 -8.74
CA PRO A 19 -26.61 -17.30 -9.89
C PRO A 19 -27.71 -16.21 -9.92
N GLY A 20 -28.00 -15.57 -8.78
CA GLY A 20 -28.97 -14.49 -8.64
C GLY A 20 -28.41 -13.08 -8.84
N ARG A 21 -27.10 -12.91 -9.03
CA ARG A 21 -26.45 -11.64 -9.38
C ARG A 21 -26.00 -11.72 -10.83
N SER A 22 -26.53 -10.84 -11.68
CA SER A 22 -25.99 -10.63 -13.04
C SER A 22 -24.56 -10.11 -12.91
N GLY A 23 -23.59 -10.97 -13.15
CA GLY A 23 -22.18 -10.62 -13.06
C GLY A 23 -21.32 -11.83 -13.37
N HIS A 24 -20.34 -11.63 -14.24
CA HIS A 24 -19.34 -12.61 -14.58
C HIS A 24 -18.27 -12.63 -13.46
N GLY A 25 -17.49 -13.71 -13.34
CA GLY A 25 -16.78 -14.00 -12.09
C GLY A 25 -15.71 -12.99 -11.63
N VAL A 26 -15.26 -13.19 -10.40
CA VAL A 26 -14.11 -12.49 -9.81
C VAL A 26 -12.84 -13.30 -10.09
N HIS A 27 -11.84 -12.63 -10.66
CA HIS A 27 -10.53 -13.18 -10.97
C HIS A 27 -9.50 -12.64 -10.01
N GLN A 28 -8.68 -13.53 -9.47
CA GLN A 28 -7.65 -13.20 -8.49
C GLN A 28 -6.29 -13.70 -8.98
N GLY A 29 -5.33 -12.78 -9.07
CA GLY A 29 -3.95 -13.08 -9.35
C GLY A 29 -3.17 -13.54 -8.11
N PRO A 30 -1.87 -13.79 -8.27
CA PRO A 30 -0.98 -14.15 -7.17
C PRO A 30 -1.05 -13.15 -6.02
N SER A 31 -1.10 -13.67 -4.79
CA SER A 31 -1.00 -12.86 -3.58
C SER A 31 0.46 -12.62 -3.25
N MET A 32 0.87 -11.36 -3.23
CA MET A 32 2.18 -10.97 -2.74
C MET A 32 2.01 -10.34 -1.36
N SER A 33 2.76 -10.81 -0.36
CA SER A 33 2.60 -10.31 1.02
C SER A 33 3.93 -9.93 1.64
N VAL A 34 3.88 -8.83 2.38
CA VAL A 34 5.00 -8.32 3.18
C VAL A 34 4.59 -8.43 4.64
N PRO A 35 5.27 -9.27 5.45
CA PRO A 35 5.02 -9.31 6.88
C PRO A 35 5.42 -7.98 7.50
N VAL A 36 4.54 -7.39 8.31
CA VAL A 36 4.77 -6.14 9.01
C VAL A 36 4.73 -6.42 10.52
N ALA A 37 5.70 -5.90 11.27
CA ALA A 37 5.75 -6.14 12.70
C ALA A 37 4.79 -5.17 13.41
N GLY A 38 3.84 -5.71 14.16
CA GLY A 38 3.04 -4.93 15.11
C GLY A 38 3.80 -4.75 16.43
N SER A 39 3.79 -3.53 16.95
CA SER A 39 4.09 -3.18 18.34
C SER A 39 3.60 -4.27 19.32
N THR A 40 4.51 -4.80 20.14
CA THR A 40 4.29 -5.67 21.33
C THR A 40 2.93 -6.37 21.37
N GLY A 41 2.78 -7.47 20.64
CA GLY A 41 1.55 -8.28 20.63
C GLY A 41 1.16 -8.84 19.26
N ALA A 42 2.05 -8.82 18.27
CA ALA A 42 1.76 -9.35 16.93
C ALA A 42 1.50 -10.87 16.99
N GLU A 43 0.23 -11.26 16.91
CA GLU A 43 -0.15 -12.58 16.43
C GLU A 43 0.41 -12.76 15.01
N ASP A 44 0.80 -14.00 14.72
CA ASP A 44 1.39 -14.46 13.47
C ASP A 44 0.40 -14.20 12.30
N GLY A 45 0.42 -12.98 11.74
CA GLY A 45 -0.71 -12.56 10.89
C GLY A 45 -0.62 -11.17 10.25
N ASP A 46 0.04 -10.19 10.88
CA ASP A 46 0.02 -8.82 10.35
C ASP A 46 0.88 -8.69 9.09
N ARG A 47 0.23 -8.38 7.98
CA ARG A 47 0.86 -8.33 6.65
C ARG A 47 0.15 -7.30 5.79
N VAL A 48 0.91 -6.68 4.90
CA VAL A 48 0.36 -5.92 3.78
C VAL A 48 0.36 -6.82 2.56
N VAL A 49 -0.78 -6.90 1.88
CA VAL A 49 -1.01 -7.76 0.72
C VAL A 49 -1.19 -6.89 -0.52
N THR A 50 -0.62 -7.35 -1.62
CA THR A 50 -0.79 -6.78 -2.95
C THR A 50 -1.24 -7.87 -3.92
N ARG A 51 -2.27 -7.59 -4.70
CA ARG A 51 -2.83 -8.56 -5.67
C ARG A 51 -3.53 -7.87 -6.83
N VAL A 52 -3.40 -8.41 -8.04
CA VAL A 52 -4.25 -8.02 -9.18
C VAL A 52 -5.60 -8.74 -9.08
N VAL A 53 -6.68 -7.98 -9.19
CA VAL A 53 -8.06 -8.48 -9.17
C VAL A 53 -8.79 -7.95 -10.39
N ALA A 54 -9.61 -8.79 -11.00
CA ALA A 54 -10.56 -8.34 -12.02
C ALA A 54 -11.96 -8.82 -11.68
N VAL A 55 -12.96 -8.01 -12.01
CA VAL A 55 -14.37 -8.34 -11.87
C VAL A 55 -15.00 -8.15 -13.24
N ASP A 56 -15.66 -9.21 -13.72
CA ASP A 56 -16.35 -9.14 -14.99
C ASP A 56 -17.84 -8.81 -14.72
N VAL A 57 -18.37 -7.71 -15.25
CA VAL A 57 -19.77 -7.32 -15.07
C VAL A 57 -20.34 -6.96 -16.44
N ASP A 58 -21.45 -7.60 -16.81
CA ASP A 58 -22.15 -7.35 -18.08
C ASP A 58 -21.24 -7.35 -19.33
N GLY A 59 -20.37 -8.36 -19.43
CA GLY A 59 -19.40 -8.49 -20.53
C GLY A 59 -18.23 -7.50 -20.50
N CYS A 60 -18.13 -6.65 -19.48
CA CYS A 60 -17.03 -5.72 -19.27
C CYS A 60 -16.12 -6.18 -18.13
N ARG A 61 -14.80 -6.00 -18.27
CA ARG A 61 -13.83 -6.33 -17.22
C ARG A 61 -13.31 -5.08 -16.53
N ASP A 62 -13.55 -4.97 -15.22
CA ASP A 62 -12.92 -3.98 -14.35
C ASP A 62 -11.72 -4.61 -13.65
N THR A 63 -10.50 -4.12 -13.93
CA THR A 63 -9.26 -4.63 -13.34
C THR A 63 -8.66 -3.59 -12.41
N ALA A 64 -8.23 -4.02 -11.22
CA ALA A 64 -7.56 -3.21 -10.22
C ALA A 64 -6.41 -3.98 -9.55
N ILE A 65 -5.48 -3.24 -8.95
CA ILE A 65 -4.48 -3.75 -8.02
C ILE A 65 -4.98 -3.42 -6.62
N HIS A 66 -5.23 -4.44 -5.82
CA HIS A 66 -5.57 -4.26 -4.41
C HIS A 66 -4.27 -4.14 -3.62
N LEU A 67 -4.21 -3.11 -2.78
CA LEU A 67 -3.22 -2.97 -1.72
C LEU A 67 -4.00 -2.95 -0.40
N ASP A 68 -3.83 -3.97 0.41
CA ASP A 68 -4.66 -4.18 1.60
C ASP A 68 -3.83 -4.56 2.83
N LYS A 69 -4.29 -4.09 3.98
CA LYS A 69 -3.98 -4.63 5.30
C LYS A 69 -5.24 -5.34 5.80
N PRO A 70 -5.29 -6.67 5.77
CA PRO A 70 -6.49 -7.44 6.06
C PRO A 70 -7.16 -7.02 7.38
N GLY A 71 -8.46 -6.73 7.31
CA GLY A 71 -9.27 -6.32 8.47
C GLY A 71 -9.02 -4.90 9.00
N ARG A 72 -8.11 -4.12 8.40
CA ARG A 72 -7.75 -2.78 8.88
C ARG A 72 -7.93 -1.69 7.83
N GLY A 73 -7.52 -1.92 6.60
CA GLY A 73 -7.64 -0.93 5.54
C GLY A 73 -7.28 -1.48 4.17
N ALA A 74 -7.85 -0.92 3.10
CA ALA A 74 -7.58 -1.35 1.74
C ALA A 74 -7.78 -0.23 0.74
N VAL A 75 -7.12 -0.36 -0.40
CA VAL A 75 -7.25 0.58 -1.51
C VAL A 75 -7.17 -0.16 -2.85
N ARG A 76 -7.86 0.37 -3.86
CA ARG A 76 -7.80 -0.10 -5.25
C ARG A 76 -6.95 0.88 -6.05
N LEU A 77 -5.94 0.36 -6.74
CA LEU A 77 -4.99 1.12 -7.55
C LEU A 77 -5.12 0.69 -9.00
N ASN A 78 -5.02 1.64 -9.92
CA ASN A 78 -4.66 1.33 -11.29
C ASN A 78 -3.14 1.11 -11.41
N ARG A 79 -2.67 0.75 -12.61
CA ARG A 79 -1.24 0.51 -12.88
C ARG A 79 -0.34 1.69 -12.50
N TRP A 80 -0.73 2.91 -12.91
CA TRP A 80 0.08 4.10 -12.69
C TRP A 80 0.15 4.43 -11.19
N GLN A 81 -0.98 4.34 -10.48
CA GLN A 81 -1.04 4.52 -9.03
C GLN A 81 -0.17 3.50 -8.29
N ALA A 82 -0.20 2.21 -8.66
CA ALA A 82 0.68 1.22 -8.04
C ALA A 82 2.17 1.54 -8.24
N ARG A 83 2.56 2.01 -9.43
CA ARG A 83 3.92 2.46 -9.71
C ARG A 83 4.28 3.73 -8.92
N ALA A 84 3.38 4.70 -8.85
CA ALA A 84 3.56 5.90 -8.06
C ALA A 84 3.74 5.57 -6.57
N THR A 85 2.91 4.69 -6.02
CA THR A 85 3.04 4.22 -4.62
C THR A 85 4.39 3.53 -4.38
N ALA A 86 4.86 2.71 -5.33
CA ALA A 86 6.18 2.09 -5.23
C ALA A 86 7.31 3.13 -5.23
N VAL A 87 7.25 4.14 -6.10
CA VAL A 87 8.23 5.25 -6.13
C VAL A 87 8.19 6.04 -4.82
N THR A 88 7.01 6.34 -4.30
CA THR A 88 6.81 7.02 -3.03
C THR A 88 7.42 6.24 -1.85
N LEU A 89 7.26 4.91 -1.81
CA LEU A 89 7.91 4.05 -0.81
C LEU A 89 9.43 4.13 -0.88
N LEU A 90 10.01 4.05 -2.08
CA LEU A 90 11.46 4.13 -2.30
C LEU A 90 12.01 5.53 -1.97
N HIS A 91 11.26 6.58 -2.30
CA HIS A 91 11.66 7.93 -1.92
C HIS A 91 11.65 8.12 -0.39
N ALA A 92 10.69 7.54 0.31
CA ALA A 92 10.68 7.55 1.77
C ALA A 92 11.85 6.76 2.38
N THR A 93 12.36 5.71 1.70
CA THR A 93 13.58 5.03 2.15
C THR A 93 14.82 5.91 1.98
N ASP A 94 14.91 6.69 0.90
CA ASP A 94 16.02 7.65 0.72
C ASP A 94 16.02 8.73 1.80
N LEU A 95 14.83 9.24 2.18
CA LEU A 95 14.68 10.19 3.27
C LEU A 95 15.04 9.58 4.64
N HIS A 96 14.69 8.31 4.87
CA HIS A 96 15.08 7.58 6.06
C HIS A 96 16.61 7.48 6.16
N ASP A 97 17.29 7.05 5.09
CA ASP A 97 18.75 6.89 5.04
C ASP A 97 19.49 8.23 5.21
N ALA A 98 18.91 9.34 4.71
CA ALA A 98 19.46 10.68 4.87
C ALA A 98 19.33 11.25 6.30
N THR A 99 18.65 10.54 7.22
CA THR A 99 18.38 11.04 8.57
C THR A 99 19.53 10.74 9.52
N PHE A 100 20.15 11.78 10.08
CA PHE A 100 21.21 11.63 11.07
C PHE A 100 20.71 10.93 12.35
N PRO A 101 21.41 9.88 12.84
CA PRO A 101 20.94 9.07 13.96
C PRO A 101 21.13 9.73 15.34
N SER A 102 21.91 10.81 15.42
CA SER A 102 22.30 11.43 16.69
C SER A 102 21.18 12.20 17.41
N GLY A 103 19.98 12.34 16.82
CA GLY A 103 18.85 13.04 17.45
C GLY A 103 19.08 14.54 17.69
N ILE A 104 20.17 15.11 17.16
CA ILE A 104 20.51 16.52 17.34
C ILE A 104 19.87 17.32 16.20
N GLY A 105 18.99 18.26 16.57
CA GLY A 105 18.35 19.20 15.65
C GLY A 105 17.31 18.57 14.73
N CYS A 106 16.57 19.39 14.00
CA CYS A 106 15.52 18.91 13.09
C CYS A 106 16.14 18.27 11.83
N PRO A 107 15.68 17.09 11.38
CA PRO A 107 15.98 16.61 10.03
C PRO A 107 15.64 17.66 8.97
N THR A 108 16.40 17.73 7.88
CA THR A 108 16.19 18.74 6.82
C THR A 108 14.86 18.59 6.08
N TRP A 109 14.22 17.43 6.18
CA TRP A 109 12.89 17.13 5.63
C TRP A 109 11.75 17.37 6.61
N CYS A 110 12.04 17.69 7.87
CA CYS A 110 11.03 17.86 8.90
C CYS A 110 10.20 19.13 8.65
N VAL A 111 8.89 19.00 8.77
CA VAL A 111 7.94 20.12 8.80
C VAL A 111 7.68 20.45 10.27
N GLU A 112 7.71 21.73 10.64
CA GLU A 112 7.97 22.27 12.00
C GLU A 112 6.99 21.91 13.16
N ASP A 113 6.06 20.97 12.98
CA ASP A 113 5.05 20.64 14.00
C ASP A 113 5.53 19.51 14.94
N HIS A 114 6.21 19.90 16.02
CA HIS A 114 6.77 19.00 17.02
C HIS A 114 5.84 18.89 18.24
N THR A 115 5.35 17.69 18.55
CA THR A 115 4.60 17.40 19.79
C THR A 115 5.51 16.83 20.87
N PHE A 116 5.31 17.17 22.15
CA PHE A 116 6.34 17.05 23.21
C PHE A 116 6.05 16.10 24.39
N ASP A 117 4.98 15.30 24.38
CA ASP A 117 4.60 14.58 25.61
C ASP A 117 5.54 13.40 25.97
N ASP A 118 6.24 12.77 25.00
CA ASP A 118 7.12 11.58 25.21
C ASP A 118 8.44 11.61 24.39
N GLY A 119 8.81 12.77 23.85
CA GLY A 119 9.96 12.94 22.95
C GLY A 119 9.67 13.96 21.85
N ILE A 120 10.66 14.25 21.00
CA ILE A 120 10.46 15.14 19.84
C ILE A 120 10.13 14.28 18.63
N ARG A 121 8.90 14.44 18.13
CA ARG A 121 8.45 13.80 16.89
C ARG A 121 8.70 14.73 15.70
N HIS A 122 9.37 14.20 14.69
CA HIS A 122 9.64 14.85 13.41
C HIS A 122 8.88 14.12 12.31
N THR A 123 8.21 14.87 11.44
CA THR A 123 7.46 14.31 10.31
C THR A 123 7.76 15.09 9.03
N ASN A 124 7.84 14.39 7.91
CA ASN A 124 7.87 15.05 6.60
C ASN A 124 6.45 15.35 6.11
N MET A 125 6.35 16.17 5.05
CA MET A 125 5.08 16.29 4.33
C MET A 125 4.66 14.91 3.77
N PRO A 126 3.40 14.49 3.96
CA PRO A 126 2.93 13.19 3.47
C PRO A 126 3.07 13.07 1.95
N LEU A 127 3.70 12.00 1.49
CA LEU A 127 3.79 11.67 0.07
C LEU A 127 2.51 10.93 -0.33
N LEU A 128 1.65 11.60 -1.11
CA LEU A 128 0.30 11.12 -1.41
C LEU A 128 0.17 10.58 -2.83
N VAL A 129 -0.55 9.46 -2.96
CA VAL A 129 -1.05 8.94 -4.22
C VAL A 129 -2.57 8.83 -4.13
N TYR A 130 -3.27 9.72 -4.81
CA TYR A 130 -4.72 9.72 -4.88
C TYR A 130 -5.22 8.60 -5.80
N THR A 131 -6.22 7.85 -5.33
CA THR A 131 -6.82 6.80 -6.13
C THR A 131 -8.03 7.31 -6.88
N GLU A 132 -8.03 7.06 -8.17
CA GLU A 132 -9.10 7.35 -9.10
C GLU A 132 -9.89 6.05 -9.34
N GLY A 133 -11.20 6.09 -9.13
CA GLY A 133 -12.07 4.95 -9.37
C GLY A 133 -13.56 5.32 -9.32
N PRO A 134 -14.44 4.47 -9.86
CA PRO A 134 -15.87 4.75 -10.00
C PRO A 134 -16.68 4.73 -8.69
N LEU A 135 -16.04 4.50 -7.53
CA LEU A 135 -16.70 4.52 -6.22
C LEU A 135 -16.20 5.73 -5.39
N PRO A 136 -17.09 6.43 -4.67
CA PRO A 136 -16.86 7.77 -4.11
C PRO A 136 -16.12 7.72 -2.76
N LEU A 137 -14.97 7.06 -2.72
CA LEU A 137 -14.05 7.23 -1.61
C LEU A 137 -12.75 7.73 -2.22
N GLU A 138 -12.59 9.04 -2.27
CA GLU A 138 -11.29 9.68 -2.38
C GLU A 138 -10.38 9.04 -1.34
N SER A 139 -9.62 8.04 -1.78
CA SER A 139 -8.75 7.26 -0.95
C SER A 139 -7.36 7.61 -1.40
N ALA A 140 -6.52 8.02 -0.46
CA ALA A 140 -5.11 8.25 -0.73
C ALA A 140 -4.31 7.15 -0.06
N VAL A 141 -3.27 6.69 -0.77
CA VAL A 141 -2.14 6.06 -0.09
C VAL A 141 -1.21 7.18 0.33
N SER A 142 -0.83 7.20 1.61
CA SER A 142 0.19 8.13 2.08
C SER A 142 1.38 7.37 2.63
N VAL A 143 2.58 7.83 2.32
CA VAL A 143 3.80 7.38 2.98
C VAL A 143 4.46 8.58 3.64
N GLN A 144 4.85 8.40 4.90
CA GLN A 144 5.56 9.41 5.69
C GLN A 144 6.81 8.80 6.28
N VAL A 145 7.82 9.64 6.50
CA VAL A 145 8.97 9.34 7.34
C VAL A 145 8.76 10.02 8.68
N LEU A 146 8.94 9.25 9.74
CA LEU A 146 8.84 9.73 11.11
C LEU A 146 10.17 9.48 11.79
N ALA A 147 10.64 10.49 12.51
CA ALA A 147 11.73 10.34 13.45
C ALA A 147 11.25 10.71 14.85
N LEU A 148 11.63 9.89 15.82
CA LEU A 148 11.33 10.09 17.24
C LEU A 148 12.64 10.20 18.00
N ASP A 149 12.88 11.35 18.62
CA ASP A 149 14.03 11.58 19.48
C ASP A 149 13.69 11.26 20.93
N VAL A 150 14.39 10.29 21.51
CA VAL A 150 14.25 9.85 22.91
C VAL A 150 15.64 9.70 23.52
N ALA A 151 15.89 10.40 24.63
CA ALA A 151 17.13 10.31 25.41
C ALA A 151 18.41 10.30 24.53
N ASP A 152 18.54 11.32 23.67
CA ASP A 152 19.67 11.52 22.74
C ASP A 152 19.83 10.46 21.63
N THR A 153 18.80 9.64 21.39
CA THR A 153 18.75 8.70 20.28
C THR A 153 17.59 8.99 19.35
N ARG A 154 17.82 8.92 18.04
CA ARG A 154 16.77 9.04 17.03
C ARG A 154 16.34 7.68 16.52
N ARG A 155 15.03 7.41 16.58
CA ARG A 155 14.39 6.24 15.94
C ARG A 155 13.64 6.69 14.71
N VAL A 156 13.98 6.15 13.54
CA VAL A 156 13.36 6.51 12.26
C VAL A 156 12.58 5.33 11.70
N PHE A 157 11.33 5.57 11.29
CA PHE A 157 10.47 4.57 10.66
C PHE A 157 9.64 5.20 9.55
N LEU A 158 9.23 4.38 8.59
CA LEU A 158 8.28 4.78 7.55
C LEU A 158 6.87 4.44 8.05
N ASP A 159 5.88 5.27 7.78
CA ASP A 159 4.48 4.94 8.01
C ASP A 159 3.73 4.87 6.68
N LEU A 160 3.14 3.71 6.41
CA LEU A 160 2.21 3.51 5.32
C LEU A 160 0.78 3.70 5.85
N ALA A 161 0.12 4.76 5.40
CA ALA A 161 -1.30 4.97 5.65
C ALA A 161 -2.13 4.49 4.46
N LEU A 162 -3.09 3.63 4.77
CA LEU A 162 -4.22 3.25 3.92
C LEU A 162 -5.51 3.78 4.57
N PRO A 163 -6.62 3.89 3.85
CA PRO A 163 -7.91 4.25 4.46
C PRO A 163 -8.22 3.34 5.67
N GLY A 164 -8.33 3.94 6.86
CA GLY A 164 -8.61 3.24 8.11
C GLY A 164 -7.42 2.55 8.79
N SER A 165 -6.19 2.67 8.27
CA SER A 165 -5.03 1.96 8.83
C SER A 165 -3.70 2.72 8.67
N HIS A 166 -2.92 2.74 9.74
CA HIS A 166 -1.50 3.15 9.73
C HIS A 166 -0.61 1.92 10.01
N THR A 167 0.52 1.85 9.32
CA THR A 167 1.41 0.69 9.36
C THR A 167 2.86 1.13 9.33
N PRO A 168 3.56 1.05 10.47
CA PRO A 168 5.00 1.23 10.51
C PRO A 168 5.69 0.20 9.64
N LEU A 169 6.63 0.66 8.81
CA LEU A 169 7.47 -0.15 7.94
C LEU A 169 8.94 0.12 8.26
N THR A 170 9.72 -0.95 8.21
CA THR A 170 11.18 -0.87 8.02
C THR A 170 11.50 -0.58 6.55
N VAL A 171 12.72 -0.09 6.30
CA VAL A 171 13.24 0.11 4.92
C VAL A 171 13.11 -1.16 4.08
N ALA A 172 13.51 -2.31 4.63
CA ALA A 172 13.41 -3.59 3.91
C ALA A 172 11.96 -3.96 3.55
N GLN A 173 11.00 -3.69 4.44
CA GLN A 173 9.58 -3.92 4.18
C GLN A 173 9.03 -2.97 3.10
N ALA A 174 9.40 -1.69 3.15
CA ALA A 174 9.02 -0.71 2.14
C ALA A 174 9.57 -1.08 0.75
N CYS A 175 10.85 -1.45 0.65
CA CYS A 175 11.46 -1.91 -0.61
C CYS A 175 10.77 -3.18 -1.13
N LYS A 176 10.48 -4.15 -0.26
CA LYS A 176 9.77 -5.37 -0.66
C LYS A 176 8.36 -5.07 -1.15
N LEU A 177 7.63 -4.18 -0.47
CA LEU A 177 6.28 -3.78 -0.86
C LEU A 177 6.28 -3.02 -2.19
N ALA A 178 7.26 -2.13 -2.40
CA ALA A 178 7.47 -1.46 -3.69
C ALA A 178 7.68 -2.49 -4.81
N GLY A 179 8.50 -3.51 -4.58
CA GLY A 179 8.67 -4.63 -5.52
C GLY A 179 7.37 -5.38 -5.82
N CYS A 180 6.56 -5.67 -4.80
CA CYS A 180 5.25 -6.31 -4.98
C CYS A 180 4.28 -5.44 -5.81
N LEU A 181 4.27 -4.12 -5.60
CA LEU A 181 3.45 -3.19 -6.36
C LEU A 181 3.88 -3.10 -7.82
N LEU A 182 5.20 -3.07 -8.09
CA LEU A 182 5.73 -3.08 -9.45
C LEU A 182 5.37 -4.40 -10.17
N ALA A 183 5.54 -5.54 -9.51
CA ALA A 183 5.16 -6.84 -10.06
C ALA A 183 3.64 -6.92 -10.36
N ALA A 184 2.79 -6.39 -9.47
CA ALA A 184 1.35 -6.30 -9.72
C ALA A 184 1.03 -5.38 -10.91
N ALA A 185 1.74 -4.25 -11.04
CA ALA A 185 1.57 -3.32 -12.15
C ALA A 185 1.96 -3.93 -13.51
N ASP A 186 2.94 -4.83 -13.53
CA ASP A 186 3.32 -5.55 -14.75
C ASP A 186 2.32 -6.66 -15.09
N LEU A 187 1.81 -7.40 -14.09
CA LEU A 187 0.72 -8.37 -14.28
C LEU A 187 -0.57 -7.71 -14.77
N TYR A 188 -0.89 -6.51 -14.26
CA TYR A 188 -2.05 -5.73 -14.70
C TYR A 188 -2.08 -5.52 -16.22
N THR A 189 -0.92 -5.33 -16.85
CA THR A 189 -0.84 -5.12 -18.31
C THR A 189 -1.01 -6.36 -19.17
N ALA A 190 -0.83 -7.56 -18.62
CA ALA A 190 -1.04 -8.81 -19.34
C ALA A 190 -2.54 -9.14 -19.55
N THR A 191 -3.42 -8.15 -19.40
CA THR A 191 -4.87 -8.23 -19.64
C THR A 191 -5.30 -7.73 -21.02
N ARG A 192 -4.37 -7.14 -21.80
CA ARG A 192 -4.60 -6.70 -23.19
C ARG A 192 -4.02 -7.70 -24.18
#